data_AF-A0A352HNW5-F1
#
_entry.id   AF-A0A352HNW5-F1
#
_cell.length_a   1.000
_cell.length_b   1.000
_cell.length_c   1.000
_cell.angle_alpha   90.00
_cell.angle_beta   90.00
_cell.angle_gamma   90.00
#
_symmetry.space_group_name_H-M   'P 1'
#
loop_
_entity.id
_entity.type
_entity.pdbx_description
1 polymer ?
#
loop_
_entity_poly.entity_id
_entity_poly.type
_entity_poly.pdbx_seq_one_letter_code
_entity_poly.pdbx_strand_id
1 'polypeptide(L)'
;MKAIRLLVMLTMAVLSSVSGYAYEPLVQEGIVWNTSHEEREYNSSPYTVIDSWYFDAPVKMYGKTYLPFKHKNHIFGYMRQDGDKVYLLVDGDNISDIWYYNENRDRFELSTGDEVLIYDFGARVGDKYMSVSMDEHGFFHAYPEMVEVCVVKADTVMVNGHERRR
;
A
#
# COMPACT_ATOMS: atom_id res chain seq x y z
N MET A 1 29.56 63.96 8.06
CA MET A 1 28.18 63.46 7.92
C MET A 1 28.21 62.13 7.18
N LYS A 2 27.63 61.08 7.79
CA LYS A 2 27.30 59.73 7.26
C LYS A 2 28.49 58.87 6.77
N ALA A 3 28.63 57.59 7.09
CA ALA A 3 28.00 56.66 8.04
C ALA A 3 28.74 55.31 7.91
N ILE A 4 29.01 54.64 9.04
CA ILE A 4 28.83 53.19 9.28
C ILE A 4 29.66 52.23 8.39
N ARG A 5 30.73 51.59 8.88
CA ARG A 5 30.82 50.39 9.76
C ARG A 5 30.40 49.05 9.12
N LEU A 6 31.15 48.02 9.56
CA LEU A 6 30.92 46.56 9.54
C LEU A 6 31.33 45.81 8.26
N LEU A 7 32.27 44.85 8.26
CA LEU A 7 32.50 43.62 9.07
C LEU A 7 32.02 42.39 8.29
N VAL A 8 33.02 41.59 7.90
CA VAL A 8 33.05 40.12 7.74
C VAL A 8 31.71 39.40 7.79
N MET A 9 31.36 38.69 6.72
CA MET A 9 30.83 37.34 6.85
C MET A 9 31.18 36.50 5.62
N LEU A 10 32.05 35.53 5.89
CA LEU A 10 32.39 34.39 5.07
C LEU A 10 31.12 33.55 4.89
N THR A 11 30.37 33.71 3.79
CA THR A 11 29.30 32.78 3.47
C THR A 11 29.94 31.54 2.86
N MET A 12 30.31 30.59 3.72
CA MET A 12 30.38 29.18 3.34
C MET A 12 29.03 28.82 2.71
N ALA A 13 29.02 28.63 1.38
CA ALA A 13 27.96 27.91 0.74
C ALA A 13 28.07 26.45 1.19
N VAL A 14 27.44 26.14 2.33
CA VAL A 14 27.06 24.76 2.62
C VAL A 14 25.98 24.44 1.60
N LEU A 15 26.40 23.88 0.47
CA LEU A 15 25.55 23.02 -0.34
C LEU A 15 25.19 21.86 0.58
N SER A 16 24.18 22.04 1.42
CA SER A 16 23.41 20.94 1.94
C SER A 16 22.76 20.31 0.72
N SER A 17 23.47 19.37 0.11
CA SER A 17 22.86 18.30 -0.63
C SER A 17 21.95 17.58 0.34
N VAL A 18 20.75 18.13 0.54
CA VAL A 18 19.61 17.30 0.88
C VAL A 18 19.51 16.39 -0.33
N SER A 19 20.10 15.20 -0.21
CA SER A 19 19.68 14.06 -1.01
C SER A 19 18.20 13.91 -0.69
N GLY A 20 17.36 14.62 -1.43
CA GLY A 20 15.94 14.33 -1.50
C GLY A 20 15.88 12.92 -2.05
N TYR A 21 15.78 11.94 -1.15
CA TYR A 21 15.70 10.55 -1.53
C TYR A 21 14.46 10.41 -2.39
N ALA A 22 14.65 9.92 -3.62
CA ALA A 22 13.56 9.69 -4.54
C ALA A 22 12.62 8.66 -3.89
N TYR A 23 11.37 9.06 -3.69
CA TYR A 23 10.33 8.14 -3.27
C TYR A 23 10.22 7.00 -4.30
N GLU A 24 10.54 5.77 -3.90
CA GLU A 24 10.31 4.58 -4.72
C GLU A 24 9.02 3.88 -4.28
N PRO A 25 8.01 3.78 -5.15
CA PRO A 25 6.75 3.11 -4.83
C PRO A 25 6.92 1.59 -4.71
N LEU A 26 6.16 0.98 -3.80
CA LEU A 26 6.03 -0.46 -3.63
C LEU A 26 5.16 -1.11 -4.70
N VAL A 27 4.19 -0.35 -5.24
CA VAL A 27 3.39 -0.75 -6.38
C VAL A 27 4.09 -0.27 -7.64
N GLN A 28 4.99 -1.09 -8.17
CA GLN A 28 5.74 -0.81 -9.40
C GLN A 28 6.07 -2.08 -10.16
N GLU A 29 6.20 -1.95 -11.48
CA GLU A 29 6.55 -3.05 -12.38
C GLU A 29 7.92 -3.63 -11.99
N GLY A 30 8.03 -4.96 -12.05
CA GLY A 30 9.27 -5.68 -11.75
C GLY A 30 9.54 -5.90 -10.25
N ILE A 31 8.73 -5.35 -9.34
CA ILE A 31 8.73 -5.76 -7.94
C ILE A 31 7.93 -7.07 -7.77
N VAL A 32 8.50 -7.97 -6.96
CA VAL A 32 7.82 -9.20 -6.50
C VAL A 32 7.52 -9.07 -5.02
N TRP A 33 6.27 -9.29 -4.63
CA TRP A 33 5.87 -9.43 -3.23
C TRP A 33 5.79 -10.91 -2.89
N ASN A 34 6.53 -11.34 -1.86
CA ASN A 34 6.48 -12.71 -1.38
C ASN A 34 5.70 -12.75 -0.07
N THR A 35 4.69 -13.59 0.00
CA THR A 35 3.98 -13.96 1.22
C THR A 35 4.34 -15.39 1.58
N SER A 36 4.41 -15.69 2.88
CA SER A 36 4.63 -17.07 3.34
C SER A 36 3.62 -17.44 4.42
N HIS A 37 3.04 -18.62 4.29
CA HIS A 37 2.15 -19.20 5.29
C HIS A 37 2.49 -20.67 5.53
N GLU A 38 2.04 -21.20 6.67
CA GLU A 38 2.19 -22.62 6.98
C GLU A 38 0.93 -23.37 6.56
N GLU A 39 1.10 -24.45 5.81
CA GLU A 39 0.04 -25.40 5.48
C GLU A 39 0.32 -26.75 6.13
N ARG A 40 -0.73 -27.58 6.22
CA ARG A 40 -0.61 -28.92 6.78
C ARG A 40 -1.55 -29.89 6.06
N GLU A 41 -0.98 -30.98 5.56
CA GLU A 41 -1.78 -32.11 5.06
C GLU A 41 -2.22 -33.01 6.22
N TYR A 42 -3.27 -33.81 5.99
CA TYR A 42 -3.76 -34.74 7.01
C TYR A 42 -2.65 -35.72 7.44
N ASN A 43 -2.33 -35.73 8.74
CA ASN A 43 -1.24 -36.49 9.35
C ASN A 43 0.20 -36.13 8.90
N SER A 44 0.42 -34.96 8.29
CA SER A 44 1.79 -34.47 7.99
C SER A 44 2.31 -33.48 9.04
N SER A 45 3.62 -33.24 9.03
CA SER A 45 4.20 -32.03 9.62
C SER A 45 3.78 -30.80 8.80
N PRO A 46 3.64 -29.62 9.43
CA PRO A 46 3.43 -28.38 8.70
C PRO A 46 4.59 -28.10 7.74
N TYR A 47 4.31 -27.46 6.62
CA TYR A 47 5.30 -26.99 5.65
C TYR A 47 5.01 -25.53 5.28
N THR A 48 6.07 -24.80 4.94
CA THR A 48 5.95 -23.40 4.51
C THR A 48 5.66 -23.32 3.02
N VAL A 49 4.60 -22.62 2.67
CA VAL A 49 4.30 -22.18 1.31
C VAL A 49 4.81 -20.76 1.14
N ILE A 50 5.39 -20.46 -0.02
CA ILE A 50 5.77 -19.11 -0.42
C ILE A 50 4.99 -18.79 -1.70
N ASP A 51 4.11 -17.79 -1.64
CA ASP A 51 3.42 -17.27 -2.80
C ASP A 51 4.11 -15.99 -3.28
N SER A 52 4.40 -15.93 -4.58
CA SER A 52 5.05 -14.81 -5.23
C SER A 52 4.05 -14.05 -6.09
N TRP A 53 3.88 -12.77 -5.77
CA TRP A 53 2.98 -11.85 -6.43
C TRP A 53 3.77 -10.81 -7.20
N TYR A 54 3.23 -10.35 -8.33
CA TYR A 54 3.96 -9.46 -9.23
C TYR A 54 3.05 -8.40 -9.84
N PHE A 55 3.65 -7.26 -10.13
CA PHE A 55 3.02 -6.18 -10.86
C PHE A 55 3.44 -6.21 -12.33
N ASP A 56 2.46 -6.28 -13.22
CA ASP A 56 2.68 -6.21 -14.67
C ASP A 56 2.71 -4.75 -15.17
N ALA A 57 2.93 -4.60 -16.47
CA ALA A 57 2.95 -3.31 -17.15
C ALA A 57 1.70 -2.46 -16.80
N PRO A 58 1.89 -1.15 -16.56
CA PRO A 58 0.83 -0.27 -16.12
C PRO A 58 -0.27 -0.11 -17.16
N VAL A 59 -1.52 -0.04 -16.68
CA VAL A 59 -2.73 0.16 -17.49
C VAL A 59 -3.48 1.43 -17.03
N LYS A 60 -4.14 2.11 -17.97
CA LYS A 60 -5.03 3.25 -17.65
C LYS A 60 -6.46 2.77 -17.51
N MET A 61 -7.07 3.00 -16.35
CA MET A 61 -8.46 2.69 -16.04
C MET A 61 -9.04 3.85 -15.24
N TYR A 62 -10.31 4.22 -15.49
CA TYR A 62 -11.02 5.25 -14.72
C TYR A 62 -10.23 6.57 -14.51
N GLY A 63 -9.43 6.97 -15.51
CA GLY A 63 -8.61 8.19 -15.45
C GLY A 63 -7.32 8.11 -14.62
N LYS A 64 -7.00 6.96 -14.03
CA LYS A 64 -5.79 6.73 -13.23
C LYS A 64 -4.94 5.61 -13.84
N THR A 65 -3.68 5.54 -13.41
CA THR A 65 -2.76 4.47 -13.79
C THR A 65 -2.72 3.42 -12.69
N TYR A 66 -2.95 2.17 -13.04
CA TYR A 66 -2.86 1.02 -12.15
C TYR A 66 -1.87 0.00 -12.68
N LEU A 67 -1.37 -0.83 -11.79
CA LEU A 67 -0.58 -2.00 -12.11
C LEU A 67 -1.39 -3.26 -11.82
N PRO A 68 -1.53 -4.19 -12.78
CA PRO A 68 -2.18 -5.47 -12.54
C PRO A 68 -1.38 -6.26 -11.50
N PHE A 69 -2.02 -6.65 -10.40
CA PHE A 69 -1.46 -7.48 -9.34
C PHE A 69 -1.77 -8.95 -9.64
N LYS A 70 -0.73 -9.77 -9.79
CA LYS A 70 -0.84 -11.13 -10.32
C LYS A 70 -0.24 -12.19 -9.42
N HIS A 71 -0.79 -13.40 -9.54
CA HIS A 71 -0.23 -14.63 -8.97
C HIS A 71 -0.44 -15.80 -9.95
N LYS A 72 0.62 -16.58 -10.24
CA LYS A 72 0.59 -17.77 -11.12
C LYS A 72 -0.17 -17.58 -12.46
N ASN A 73 -0.06 -16.40 -13.07
CA ASN A 73 -0.71 -15.92 -14.31
C ASN A 73 -2.16 -15.43 -14.21
N HIS A 74 -2.74 -15.40 -13.02
CA HIS A 74 -4.04 -14.80 -12.79
C HIS A 74 -3.89 -13.35 -12.30
N ILE A 75 -4.70 -12.45 -12.84
CA ILE A 75 -4.83 -11.07 -12.31
C ILE A 75 -5.80 -11.15 -11.15
N PHE A 76 -5.33 -10.80 -9.96
CA PHE A 76 -6.16 -10.72 -8.75
C PHE A 76 -6.82 -9.36 -8.57
N GLY A 77 -6.23 -8.31 -9.13
CA GLY A 77 -6.79 -6.97 -9.08
C GLY A 77 -5.83 -5.95 -9.66
N TYR A 78 -6.19 -4.68 -9.52
CA TYR A 78 -5.40 -3.57 -10.02
C TYR A 78 -5.07 -2.63 -8.86
N MET A 79 -3.79 -2.37 -8.66
CA MET A 79 -3.33 -1.56 -7.54
C MET A 79 -2.62 -0.31 -8.05
N ARG A 80 -2.67 0.75 -7.24
CA ARG A 80 -1.81 1.93 -7.45
C ARG A 80 -1.32 2.43 -6.11
N GLN A 81 -0.25 3.21 -6.15
CA GLN A 81 0.24 3.92 -4.98
C GLN A 81 0.27 5.41 -5.24
N ASP A 82 -0.17 6.18 -4.24
CA ASP A 82 -0.08 7.64 -4.23
C ASP A 82 0.47 8.08 -2.87
N GLY A 83 1.75 8.50 -2.89
CA GLY A 83 2.53 8.73 -1.69
C GLY A 83 2.55 7.50 -0.79
N ASP A 84 2.23 7.65 0.48
CA ASP A 84 2.27 6.54 1.43
C ASP A 84 1.03 5.64 1.39
N LYS A 85 0.10 5.86 0.46
CA LYS A 85 -1.17 5.13 0.38
C LYS A 85 -1.23 4.20 -0.82
N VAL A 86 -1.64 2.96 -0.58
CA VAL A 86 -1.83 1.92 -1.59
C VAL A 86 -3.32 1.66 -1.74
N TYR A 87 -3.80 1.74 -2.98
CA TYR A 87 -5.20 1.58 -3.33
C TYR A 87 -5.40 0.35 -4.20
N LEU A 88 -6.49 -0.37 -3.95
CA LEU A 88 -7.01 -1.41 -4.84
C LEU A 88 -8.24 -0.87 -5.56
N LEU A 89 -8.32 -1.13 -6.85
CA LEU A 89 -9.47 -0.79 -7.68
C LEU A 89 -10.60 -1.81 -7.50
N VAL A 90 -11.82 -1.31 -7.31
CA VAL A 90 -13.05 -2.10 -7.48
C VAL A 90 -13.35 -2.15 -8.97
N ASP A 91 -13.06 -3.27 -9.63
CA ASP A 91 -13.18 -3.40 -11.09
C ASP A 91 -14.45 -4.15 -11.54
N GLY A 92 -15.15 -4.82 -10.62
CA GLY A 92 -16.39 -5.57 -10.88
C GLY A 92 -16.20 -6.98 -11.45
N ASP A 93 -15.05 -7.29 -12.04
CA ASP A 93 -14.75 -8.61 -12.62
C ASP A 93 -13.87 -9.46 -11.69
N ASN A 94 -12.84 -8.86 -11.08
CA ASN A 94 -11.94 -9.54 -10.15
C ASN A 94 -12.26 -9.17 -8.70
N ILE A 95 -12.62 -7.90 -8.48
CA ILE A 95 -12.97 -7.36 -7.16
C ILE A 95 -14.35 -6.72 -7.27
N SER A 96 -15.36 -7.43 -6.75
CA SER A 96 -16.75 -7.01 -6.70
C SER A 96 -17.31 -7.09 -5.28
N ASP A 97 -18.52 -6.55 -5.11
CA ASP A 97 -19.35 -6.77 -3.92
C ASP A 97 -18.69 -6.37 -2.60
N ILE A 98 -17.75 -5.41 -2.62
CA ILE A 98 -17.24 -4.80 -1.39
C ILE A 98 -18.34 -3.91 -0.83
N TRP A 99 -18.77 -4.21 0.39
CA TRP A 99 -19.81 -3.43 1.06
C TRP A 99 -19.32 -2.81 2.37
N TYR A 100 -20.05 -1.80 2.84
CA TYR A 100 -19.81 -1.15 4.12
C TYR A 100 -21.13 -0.73 4.75
N TYR A 101 -21.13 -0.58 6.08
CA TYR A 101 -22.26 0.00 6.81
C TYR A 101 -21.99 1.48 7.11
N ASN A 102 -22.98 2.34 6.89
CA ASN A 102 -22.93 3.71 7.39
C ASN A 102 -23.25 3.76 8.90
N GLU A 103 -23.23 4.97 9.48
CA GLU A 103 -23.58 5.20 10.89
C GLU A 103 -25.01 4.75 11.26
N ASN A 104 -25.92 4.73 10.28
CA ASN A 104 -27.31 4.28 10.43
C ASN A 104 -27.48 2.76 10.24
N ARG A 105 -26.39 2.02 10.00
CA ARG A 105 -26.39 0.57 9.67
C ARG A 105 -27.06 0.22 8.35
N ASP A 106 -27.15 1.17 7.43
CA ASP A 106 -27.53 0.89 6.05
C ASP A 106 -26.32 0.30 5.32
N ARG A 107 -26.55 -0.77 4.55
CA ARG A 107 -25.53 -1.43 3.73
C ARG A 107 -25.40 -0.71 2.38
N PHE A 108 -24.18 -0.35 2.02
CA PHE A 108 -23.82 0.19 0.71
C PHE A 108 -22.79 -0.70 0.05
N GLU A 109 -22.82 -0.74 -1.28
CA GLU A 109 -21.85 -1.44 -2.11
C GLU A 109 -21.01 -0.42 -2.87
N LEU A 110 -19.70 -0.67 -2.93
CA LEU A 110 -18.81 0.12 -3.76
C LEU A 110 -19.08 -0.19 -5.24
N SER A 111 -18.99 0.85 -6.05
CA SER A 111 -19.23 0.77 -7.49
C SER A 111 -17.94 0.46 -8.23
N THR A 112 -18.06 -0.15 -9.41
CA THR A 112 -16.96 -0.28 -10.35
C THR A 112 -16.32 1.09 -10.64
N GLY A 113 -15.01 1.19 -10.46
CA GLY A 113 -14.24 2.44 -10.55
C GLY A 113 -13.89 3.07 -9.20
N ASP A 114 -14.54 2.64 -8.11
CA ASP A 114 -14.17 3.05 -6.76
C ASP A 114 -12.84 2.42 -6.33
N GLU A 115 -12.26 2.97 -5.27
CA GLU A 115 -10.99 2.50 -4.72
C GLU A 115 -11.09 2.26 -3.23
N VAL A 116 -10.46 1.17 -2.78
CA VAL A 116 -10.30 0.87 -1.36
C VAL A 116 -8.84 1.06 -0.97
N LEU A 117 -8.62 1.68 0.20
CA LEU A 117 -7.30 1.84 0.79
C LEU A 117 -6.89 0.49 1.39
N ILE A 118 -5.75 -0.06 0.96
CA ILE A 118 -5.22 -1.33 1.48
C ILE A 118 -4.15 -1.07 2.54
N TYR A 119 -3.22 -0.16 2.25
CA TYR A 119 -2.13 0.20 3.15
C TYR A 119 -1.98 1.72 3.21
N ASP A 120 -1.73 2.23 4.42
CA ASP A 120 -1.26 3.60 4.65
C ASP A 120 0.05 3.56 5.44
N PHE A 121 1.19 3.65 4.75
CA PHE A 121 2.53 3.68 5.35
C PHE A 121 2.79 4.97 6.14
N GLY A 122 1.92 5.98 5.99
CA GLY A 122 1.95 7.21 6.75
C GLY A 122 1.24 7.10 8.10
N ALA A 123 0.41 6.06 8.29
CA ALA A 123 -0.39 5.86 9.50
C ALA A 123 0.49 5.53 10.72
N ARG A 124 0.22 6.21 11.83
CA ARG A 124 0.93 6.14 13.11
C ARG A 124 0.20 5.20 14.07
N VAL A 125 0.91 4.69 15.07
CA VAL A 125 0.28 3.93 16.15
C VAL A 125 -0.84 4.76 16.78
N GLY A 126 -2.04 4.17 16.86
CA GLY A 126 -3.27 4.82 17.30
C GLY A 126 -4.15 5.37 16.18
N ASP A 127 -3.63 5.50 14.95
CA ASP A 127 -4.42 5.91 13.80
C ASP A 127 -5.42 4.81 13.41
N LYS A 128 -6.53 5.26 12.82
CA LYS A 128 -7.60 4.42 12.31
C LYS A 128 -7.90 4.79 10.87
N TYR A 129 -8.16 3.80 10.04
CA TYR A 129 -8.62 4.01 8.67
C TYR A 129 -9.51 2.85 8.23
N MET A 130 -10.27 3.05 7.15
CA MET A 130 -11.06 1.98 6.55
C MET A 130 -10.20 1.23 5.54
N SER A 131 -10.18 -0.10 5.64
CA SER A 131 -9.57 -1.02 4.68
C SER A 131 -10.56 -2.12 4.31
N VAL A 132 -10.21 -2.97 3.36
CA VAL A 132 -11.02 -4.13 2.98
C VAL A 132 -10.63 -5.35 3.83
N SER A 133 -11.61 -6.16 4.21
CA SER A 133 -11.38 -7.40 4.94
C SER A 133 -10.61 -8.41 4.10
N MET A 134 -9.60 -9.02 4.72
CA MET A 134 -8.75 -10.06 4.16
C MET A 134 -8.70 -11.23 5.13
N ASP A 135 -8.47 -12.43 4.61
CA ASP A 135 -8.22 -13.61 5.43
C ASP A 135 -6.83 -13.56 6.11
N GLU A 136 -6.56 -14.56 6.94
CA GLU A 136 -5.31 -14.66 7.70
C GLU A 136 -4.05 -14.81 6.84
N HIS A 137 -4.21 -15.10 5.55
CA HIS A 137 -3.13 -15.24 4.58
C HIS A 137 -3.01 -14.00 3.67
N GLY A 138 -3.86 -12.98 3.86
CA GLY A 138 -3.86 -11.75 3.08
C GLY A 138 -4.60 -11.85 1.74
N PHE A 139 -5.40 -12.89 1.53
CA PHE A 139 -6.31 -12.97 0.39
C PHE A 139 -7.63 -12.27 0.72
N PHE A 140 -8.33 -11.78 -0.31
CA PHE A 140 -9.67 -11.24 -0.12
C PHE A 140 -10.65 -12.35 0.25
N HIS A 141 -11.54 -12.08 1.20
CA HIS A 141 -12.68 -12.95 1.46
C HIS A 141 -13.58 -13.03 0.22
N ALA A 142 -14.33 -14.14 0.10
CA ALA A 142 -15.34 -14.29 -0.95
C ALA A 142 -16.43 -13.19 -0.89
N TYR A 143 -16.59 -12.54 0.26
CA TYR A 143 -17.47 -11.39 0.47
C TYR A 143 -16.72 -10.33 1.28
N PRO A 144 -15.84 -9.54 0.62
CA PRO A 144 -15.05 -8.55 1.32
C PRO A 144 -15.96 -7.43 1.85
N GLU A 145 -15.64 -6.92 3.03
CA GLU A 145 -16.33 -5.79 3.65
C GLU A 145 -15.31 -4.71 4.03
N MET A 146 -15.73 -3.45 4.06
CA MET A 146 -14.89 -2.40 4.62
C MET A 146 -14.87 -2.50 6.15
N VAL A 147 -13.68 -2.63 6.70
CA VAL A 147 -13.42 -2.72 8.14
C VAL A 147 -12.58 -1.54 8.61
N GLU A 148 -12.87 -1.04 9.82
CA GLU A 148 -11.97 -0.10 10.48
C GLU A 148 -10.75 -0.88 10.98
N VAL A 149 -9.58 -0.52 10.47
CA VAL A 149 -8.29 -1.02 10.95
C VAL A 149 -7.67 0.00 11.89
N CYS A 150 -7.10 -0.50 12.99
CA CYS A 150 -6.40 0.29 13.99
C CYS A 150 -4.91 -0.09 13.98
N VAL A 151 -4.04 0.90 13.87
CA VAL A 151 -2.60 0.67 13.91
C VAL A 151 -2.18 0.47 15.36
N VAL A 152 -2.07 -0.77 15.79
CA VAL A 152 -1.68 -1.13 17.18
C VAL A 152 -0.17 -1.16 17.38
N LYS A 153 0.57 -1.41 16.31
CA LYS A 153 2.03 -1.45 16.27
C LYS A 153 2.46 -1.04 14.88
N ALA A 154 3.59 -0.37 14.80
CA ALA A 154 4.24 -0.05 13.55
C ALA A 154 5.68 -0.53 13.62
N ASP A 155 6.05 -1.45 12.73
CA ASP A 155 7.41 -1.94 12.58
C ASP A 155 8.10 -1.20 11.44
N THR A 156 9.38 -1.45 11.23
CA THR A 156 10.09 -0.96 10.05
C THR A 156 10.48 -2.12 9.15
N VAL A 157 10.26 -1.95 7.86
CA VAL A 157 10.60 -2.89 6.80
C VAL A 157 11.59 -2.22 5.86
N MET A 158 12.50 -3.02 5.32
CA MET A 158 13.40 -2.55 4.27
C MET A 158 12.70 -2.67 2.92
N VAL A 159 12.41 -1.53 2.31
CA VAL A 159 11.84 -1.41 0.97
C VAL A 159 12.91 -0.83 0.06
N ASN A 160 13.37 -1.62 -0.91
CA ASN A 160 14.43 -1.23 -1.85
C ASN A 160 15.69 -0.67 -1.15
N GLY A 161 16.09 -1.27 -0.03
CA GLY A 161 17.27 -0.81 0.73
C GLY A 161 17.03 0.41 1.62
N HIS A 162 15.77 0.84 1.80
CA HIS A 162 15.38 1.93 2.69
C HIS A 162 14.43 1.47 3.77
N GLU A 163 14.64 1.97 5.00
CA GLU A 163 13.75 1.69 6.11
C GLU A 163 12.42 2.46 5.94
N ARG A 164 11.31 1.73 5.86
CA ARG A 164 9.95 2.27 5.80
C ARG A 164 9.11 1.70 6.93
N ARG A 165 8.21 2.51 7.47
CA ARG A 165 7.31 2.06 8.53
C ARG A 165 6.18 1.20 7.93
N ARG A 166 5.88 0.09 8.58
CA ARG A 166 4.79 -0.86 8.28
C ARG A 166 3.83 -0.93 9.45
#